data_AF-A0A497T9L6-F1
#
_entry.id   AF-A0A497T9L6-F1
#
_cell.length_a   1.000
_cell.length_b   1.000
_cell.length_c   1.000
_cell.angle_alpha   90.00
_cell.angle_beta   90.00
_cell.angle_gamma   90.00
#
_symmetry.space_group_name_H-M   'P 1'
#
loop_
_entity.id
_entity.type
_entity.pdbx_description
1 polymer ?
#
loop_
_entity_poly.entity_id
_entity_poly.type
_entity_poly.pdbx_seq_one_letter_code
_entity_poly.pdbx_strand_id
1 'polypeptide(L)' 'MVLVADTPWKRMKGLMFKKKPEALLLVFDKPGCHGIWMLGMRFPIDLV' A
#
# COMPACT_ATOMS: atom_id res chain seq x y z
N MET A 1 1.16 13.99 -2.94
CA MET A 1 0.37 13.31 -3.99
C MET A 1 0.01 11.93 -3.49
N VAL A 2 -1.24 11.49 -3.63
CA VAL A 2 -1.70 10.19 -3.14
C VAL A 2 -1.72 9.19 -4.30
N LEU A 3 -1.11 8.02 -4.11
CA LEU A 3 -1.19 6.92 -5.05
C LEU A 3 -2.46 6.10 -4.78
N VAL A 4 -3.09 5.58 -5.83
CA VAL A 4 -4.28 4.72 -5.70
C VAL A 4 -3.95 3.31 -6.18
N ALA A 5 -4.14 2.34 -5.31
CA ALA A 5 -3.97 0.92 -5.57
C ALA A 5 -5.32 0.21 -5.59
N ASP A 6 -5.96 0.23 -6.75
CA ASP A 6 -7.29 -0.31 -7.06
C ASP A 6 -7.26 -1.70 -7.70
N THR A 7 -6.12 -2.13 -8.23
CA THR A 7 -5.94 -3.47 -8.80
C THR A 7 -5.13 -4.37 -7.86
N PRO A 8 -5.30 -5.71 -7.93
CA PRO A 8 -4.51 -6.65 -7.12
C PRO A 8 -3.00 -6.44 -7.24
N TRP A 9 -2.51 -6.16 -8.46
CA TRP A 9 -1.10 -5.90 -8.71
C TRP A 9 -0.60 -4.61 -8.05
N LYS A 10 -1.38 -3.52 -8.09
CA LYS A 10 -1.00 -2.27 -7.42
C LYS A 10 -1.02 -2.43 -5.90
N ARG A 11 -2.00 -3.17 -5.35
CA ARG A 11 -2.08 -3.48 -3.91
C ARG A 11 -0.89 -4.29 -3.43
N MET A 12 -0.55 -5.36 -4.16
CA MET A 12 0.60 -6.21 -3.83
C MET A 12 1.92 -5.45 -3.86
N LYS A 13 2.09 -4.53 -4.83
CA LYS A 13 3.29 -3.69 -4.91
C LYS A 13 3.36 -2.66 -3.79
N GLY A 14 2.24 -2.01 -3.49
CA GLY A 14 2.15 -1.00 -2.43
C GLY A 14 3.24 0.08 -2.53
N LEU A 15 3.91 0.34 -1.41
CA LEU A 15 5.02 1.27 -1.29
C LEU A 15 6.41 0.61 -1.33
N MET A 16 6.49 -0.69 -1.68
CA MET A 16 7.75 -1.42 -1.66
C MET A 16 8.80 -0.74 -2.55
N PHE A 17 10.04 -0.67 -2.06
CA PHE A 17 11.20 -0.08 -2.73
C PHE A 17 11.10 1.41 -3.12
N LYS A 18 10.03 2.11 -2.73
CA LYS A 18 9.93 3.57 -2.91
C LYS A 18 11.04 4.27 -2.13
N LYS A 19 11.61 5.33 -2.73
CA LYS A 19 12.70 6.12 -2.11
C LYS A 19 12.19 7.23 -1.19
N LYS A 20 10.97 7.71 -1.42
CA LYS A 20 10.36 8.81 -0.67
C LYS A 20 9.03 8.35 -0.06
N PRO A 21 8.68 8.84 1.13
CA PRO A 21 7.37 8.58 1.72
C PRO A 21 6.31 9.25 0.86
N GLU A 22 5.45 8.43 0.26
CA GLU A 22 4.27 8.83 -0.49
C GLU A 22 3.05 8.20 0.17
N ALA A 23 1.93 8.91 0.21
CA ALA A 23 0.69 8.34 0.71
C ALA A 23 0.10 7.37 -0.33
N LEU A 24 -0.42 6.23 0.14
CA LEU A 24 -1.06 5.22 -0.69
C LEU A 24 -2.46 4.92 -0.16
N LEU A 25 -3.45 5.00 -1.03
CA LEU A 25 -4.80 4.52 -0.78
C LEU A 25 -4.96 3.11 -1.37
N LEU A 26 -5.18 2.12 -0.49
CA LEU A 26 -5.51 0.75 -0.87
C LEU A 26 -7.04 0.64 -1.03
N VAL A 27 -7.53 0.32 -2.22
CA VAL A 27 -8.97 0.14 -2.49
C VAL A 27 -9.26 -1.34 -2.63
N PHE A 28 -10.22 -1.87 -1.87
CA PHE A 28 -10.65 -3.26 -1.92
C PHE A 28 -12.12 -3.35 -2.34
N ASP A 29 -12.45 -4.31 -3.22
CA ASP A 29 -13.81 -4.43 -3.78
C ASP A 29 -14.84 -4.88 -2.74
N LYS A 30 -14.39 -5.57 -1.69
CA LYS A 30 -15.24 -6.09 -0.62
C LYS A 30 -14.66 -5.71 0.75
N PRO A 31 -15.52 -5.37 1.72
CA PRO A 31 -15.10 -5.20 3.11
C PRO A 31 -14.57 -6.55 3.65
N GLY A 32 -13.56 -6.49 4.51
CA GLY A 32 -12.96 -7.68 5.11
C GLY A 32 -11.62 -7.40 5.78
N CYS A 33 -11.06 -8.43 6.41
CA CYS A 33 -9.70 -8.39 6.96
C CYS A 33 -8.68 -8.59 5.85
N HIS A 34 -8.00 -7.52 5.46
CA HIS A 34 -6.96 -7.57 4.44
C HIS A 34 -5.59 -7.60 5.11
N GLY A 35 -4.81 -8.65 4.85
CA GLY A 35 -3.44 -8.75 5.35
C GLY A 35 -2.53 -7.73 4.65
N ILE A 36 -1.80 -6.95 5.44
CA ILE A 36 -0.83 -5.97 4.93
C ILE A 36 0.54 -6.36 5.44
N TRP A 37 1.49 -6.49 4.51
CA TRP A 37 2.86 -6.87 4.80
C TRP A 37 3.83 -5.77 4.41
N MET A 38 4.88 -5.60 5.21
CA MET A 38 5.90 -4.57 5.04
C MET A 38 7.13 -5.06 4.25
N LEU A 39 6.98 -6.12 3.44
CA LEU A 39 8.09 -6.67 2.66
C LEU A 39 8.67 -5.61 1.70
N GLY A 40 9.98 -5.38 1.78
CA GLY A 40 10.66 -4.43 0.89
C GLY A 40 10.35 -2.96 1.18
N MET A 41 9.71 -2.65 2.30
CA MET A 41 9.53 -1.27 2.77
C MET A 41 10.89 -0.66 3.14
N ARG A 42 11.06 0.64 2.85
CA ARG A 42 12.30 1.38 3.11
C ARG A 42 12.15 2.48 4.16
N PHE A 43 10.94 2.65 4.68
CA PHE A 43 10.59 3.66 5.66
C PHE A 43 9.39 3.17 6.49
N PRO A 44 9.26 3.62 7.75
CA PRO A 44 8.07 3.34 8.55
C PRO A 44 6.84 4.01 7.94
N ILE A 45 5.68 3.40 8.13
CA ILE A 45 4.39 3.94 7.71
C ILE A 45 3.36 3.74 8.82
N ASP A 46 2.37 4.61 8.84
CA ASP A 46 1.16 4.44 9.61
C ASP A 46 0.07 3.86 8.71
N LEU A 47 -0.72 2.93 9.27
CA LEU A 47 -1.90 2.40 8.61
C LEU A 47 -3.15 3.00 9.28
N VAL A 48 -4.03 3.60 8.49
CA VAL A 48 -5.27 4.24 8.93
C VAL A 48 -6.47 3.60 8.23
#